data_AF-A0A926R7X4-F1
#
_entry.id   AF-A0A926R7X4-F1
#
_cell.length_a   1.000
_cell.length_b   1.000
_cell.length_c   1.000
_cell.angle_alpha   90.00
_cell.angle_beta   90.00
_cell.angle_gamma   90.00
#
_symmetry.space_group_name_H-M   'P 1'
#
loop_
_entity.id
_entity.type
_entity.pdbx_description
1 polymer ?
#
loop_
_entity_poly.entity_id
_entity_poly.type
_entity_poly.pdbx_seq_one_letter_code
_entity_poly.pdbx_strand_id
1 'polypeptide(L)' 'MIESLFFMDGYGQYVWSAFSFTLISFLALFLVIKIQYNKEKNKFLAKFGSLNSEKAAFAKSQSINKEILSNTSNI' A
#
# COMPACT_ATOMS: atom_id res chain seq x y z
N MET A 1 -21.07 32.55 -2.31
CA MET A 1 -20.73 31.38 -3.17
C MET A 1 -19.84 30.36 -2.46
N ILE A 2 -18.76 30.78 -1.77
CA ILE A 2 -17.95 29.87 -0.93
C ILE A 2 -18.77 29.35 0.27
N GLU A 3 -19.50 30.21 0.98
CA GLU A 3 -20.27 29.80 2.17
C GLU A 3 -21.37 28.79 1.85
N SER A 4 -22.07 28.95 0.73
CA SER A 4 -23.09 27.99 0.27
C SER A 4 -22.50 26.60 0.00
N LEU A 5 -21.23 26.53 -0.43
CA LEU A 5 -20.54 25.26 -0.69
C LEU A 5 -20.14 24.55 0.61
N PHE A 6 -19.77 25.30 1.65
CA PHE A 6 -19.42 24.73 2.96
C PHE A 6 -20.63 24.43 3.84
N PHE A 7 -21.64 25.30 3.83
CA PHE A 7 -22.80 25.20 4.72
C PHE A 7 -23.90 24.32 4.14
N MET A 8 -24.04 24.25 2.81
CA MET A 8 -25.03 23.44 2.08
C MET A 8 -26.41 23.46 2.74
N ASP A 9 -27.00 24.64 2.93
CA ASP A 9 -28.31 24.82 3.59
C ASP A 9 -28.46 24.07 4.94
N GLY A 10 -27.35 23.94 5.69
CA GLY A 10 -27.29 23.24 6.99
C GLY A 10 -26.80 21.79 6.93
N TYR A 11 -26.72 21.19 5.73
CA TYR A 11 -26.24 19.83 5.52
C TYR A 11 -24.72 19.69 5.51
N GLY A 12 -24.00 20.80 5.32
CA GLY A 12 -22.55 20.80 5.11
C GLY A 12 -21.79 20.11 6.24
N GLN A 13 -22.19 20.31 7.50
CA GLN A 13 -21.57 19.65 8.65
C GLN A 13 -21.59 18.11 8.54
N TYR A 14 -22.67 17.52 8.03
CA TYR A 14 -22.81 16.08 7.88
C TYR A 14 -22.00 15.57 6.69
N VAL A 15 -22.06 16.30 5.57
CA VAL A 15 -21.32 15.95 4.34
C VAL A 15 -19.82 15.99 4.60
N TRP A 16 -19.30 17.07 5.17
CA TRP A 16 -17.88 17.22 5.44
C TRP A 16 -17.38 16.28 6.54
N SER A 17 -18.19 16.00 7.56
CA SER A 17 -17.84 15.01 8.58
C SER A 17 -17.77 13.59 8.01
N ALA A 18 -18.78 13.19 7.23
CA ALA A 18 -18.80 11.87 6.59
C ALA A 18 -17.65 11.73 5.57
N PHE A 19 -17.43 12.75 4.74
CA PHE A 19 -16.33 12.76 3.78
C PHE A 19 -14.97 12.65 4.47
N SER A 20 -14.73 13.47 5.51
CA SER A 20 -13.47 13.46 6.25
C SER A 20 -13.24 12.12 6.96
N PHE A 21 -14.27 11.57 7.59
CA PHE A 21 -14.20 10.25 8.23
C PHE A 21 -13.83 9.15 7.23
N THR A 22 -14.44 9.20 6.04
CA THR A 22 -14.18 8.22 4.97
C THR A 22 -12.75 8.36 4.44
N LEU A 23 -12.30 9.60 4.21
CA LEU A 23 -10.95 9.90 3.75
C LEU A 23 -9.89 9.43 4.75
N ILE A 24 -10.09 9.72 6.04
CA ILE A 24 -9.19 9.28 7.11
C ILE A 24 -9.17 7.75 7.21
N SER A 25 -10.33 7.10 7.10
CA SER A 25 -10.44 5.64 7.16
C SER A 25 -9.67 4.96 6.02
N PHE A 26 -9.82 5.45 4.79
CA PHE A 26 -9.06 4.93 3.66
C PHE A 26 -7.57 5.23 3.75
N LEU A 27 -7.20 6.43 4.22
CA LEU A 27 -5.79 6.78 4.41
C LEU A 27 -5.13 5.87 5.46
N ALA A 28 -5.80 5.65 6.59
CA ALA A 28 -5.32 4.74 7.63
C ALA A 28 -5.17 3.31 7.09
N LEU A 29 -6.18 2.80 6.38
CA LEU A 29 -6.12 1.48 5.75
C LEU A 29 -4.96 1.37 4.76
N PHE A 30 -4.78 2.37 3.90
CA PHE A 30 -3.68 2.41 2.95
C PHE A 30 -2.31 2.38 3.65
N LEU A 31 -2.13 3.17 4.72
CA LEU A 31 -0.89 3.18 5.48
C LEU A 31 -0.60 1.82 6.13
N VAL A 32 -1.60 1.20 6.75
CA VAL A 32 -1.47 -0.12 7.36
C VAL A 32 -1.05 -1.17 6.32
N ILE A 33 -1.72 -1.18 5.15
CA ILE A 33 -1.39 -2.10 4.07
C ILE A 33 0.03 -1.84 3.54
N LYS A 34 0.41 -0.57 3.33
CA LYS A 34 1.74 -0.20 2.84
C LYS A 34 2.85 -0.64 3.80
N ILE A 35 2.62 -0.50 5.11
CA ILE A 35 3.57 -0.97 6.14
C ILE A 35 3.70 -2.49 6.09
N GLN A 36 2.58 -3.22 6.05
CA GLN A 36 2.59 -4.68 5.98
C GLN A 36 3.27 -5.19 4.69
N TYR A 37 2.97 -4.56 3.56
CA TYR A 37 3.58 -4.86 2.27
C TYR A 37 5.11 -4.70 2.33
N ASN A 38 5.60 -3.58 2.83
CA ASN A 38 7.05 -3.36 2.96
C ASN A 38 7.71 -4.36 3.90
N LYS A 39 7.04 -4.72 5.01
CA LYS A 39 7.55 -5.73 5.95
C LYS A 39 7.69 -7.10 5.29
N GLU A 40 6.66 -7.57 4.58
CA GLU A 40 6.71 -8.88 3.92
C GLU A 40 7.66 -8.87 2.73
N LYS A 41 7.74 -7.76 1.98
CA LYS A 41 8.75 -7.58 0.92
C LYS A 41 10.17 -7.70 1.46
N ASN A 42 10.49 -7.00 2.55
CA ASN A 42 11.82 -7.05 3.14
C ASN A 42 12.16 -8.45 3.68
N LYS A 43 11.18 -9.13 4.26
CA LYS A 43 11.32 -10.52 4.72
C LYS A 43 11.55 -11.49 3.56
N PHE A 44 10.86 -11.28 2.43
CA PHE A 44 11.11 -12.04 1.21
C PHE A 44 12.54 -11.81 0.70
N LEU A 45 13.01 -10.56 0.61
CA LEU A 45 14.36 -10.24 0.16
C LEU A 45 15.43 -10.83 1.07
N ALA A 46 15.26 -10.76 2.40
CA ALA A 46 16.19 -11.37 3.35
C ALA A 46 16.25 -12.90 3.20
N LYS A 47 15.10 -13.56 3.07
CA LYS A 47 15.05 -15.02 2.83
C LYS A 47 15.68 -15.38 1.49
N PHE A 48 15.34 -14.65 0.43
CA PHE A 48 15.85 -14.90 -0.91
C PHE A 48 17.37 -14.66 -1.00
N GLY A 49 17.87 -13.59 -0.38
CA GLY A 49 19.30 -13.28 -0.31
C GLY A 49 20.12 -14.28 0.51
N SER A 50 19.49 -15.02 1.42
CA SER A 50 20.13 -16.10 2.19
C SER A 50 20.18 -17.46 1.46
N LEU A 51 19.57 -17.58 0.27
CA LEU A 51 19.57 -18.82 -0.50
C LEU A 51 20.93 -19.05 -1.19
N ASN A 52 21.35 -20.32 -1.25
CA ASN A 52 22.50 -20.73 -2.06
C ASN A 52 22.22 -20.49 -3.57
N SER A 53 23.25 -20.25 -4.37
CA SER A 53 23.16 -19.87 -5.79
C SER A 53 22.25 -20.78 -6.63
N GLU A 54 22.28 -22.09 -6.38
CA GLU A 54 21.45 -23.08 -7.07
C GLU A 54 19.96 -22.94 -6.70
N LYS A 55 19.65 -22.78 -5.42
CA LYS A 55 18.28 -22.56 -4.92
C LYS A 55 17.75 -21.18 -5.31
N ALA A 56 18.61 -20.17 -5.35
CA ALA A 56 18.26 -18.82 -5.80
C ALA A 56 17.93 -18.81 -7.30
N ALA A 57 18.68 -19.53 -8.13
CA ALA A 57 18.39 -19.67 -9.56
C ALA A 57 17.05 -20.39 -9.80
N PHE A 58 16.79 -21.48 -9.07
CA PHE A 58 15.50 -22.18 -9.13
C PHE A 58 14.34 -21.28 -8.66
N ALA A 59 14.50 -20.61 -7.51
CA ALA A 59 13.49 -19.69 -7.00
C ALA A 59 13.23 -18.50 -7.95
N LYS A 60 14.25 -17.97 -8.63
CA LYS A 60 14.12 -16.89 -9.63
C LYS A 60 13.40 -17.34 -10.91
N SER A 61 13.45 -18.64 -11.24
CA SER A 61 12.76 -19.20 -12.41
C SER A 61 11.23 -19.22 -12.24
N GLN A 62 10.75 -19.22 -10.99
CA GLN A 62 9.33 -19.17 -10.68
C GLN A 62 8.78 -17.77 -11.01
N SER A 63 7.70 -17.71 -11.80
CA SER A 63 7.09 -16.46 -12.30
C SER A 63 6.78 -15.46 -11.18
N ILE A 64 6.21 -15.93 -10.07
CA ILE A 64 5.84 -15.10 -8.91
C ILE A 64 7.06 -14.41 -8.29
N ASN A 65 8.14 -15.15 -8.03
CA ASN A 65 9.35 -14.58 -7.43
C ASN A 65 10.04 -13.61 -8.40
N LYS A 66 10.01 -13.91 -9.70
CA LYS A 66 10.53 -13.01 -10.75
C LYS A 66 9.76 -11.68 -10.79
N GLU A 67 8.43 -11.71 -10.66
CA GLU A 67 7.60 -10.51 -10.60
C GLU A 67 7.88 -9.68 -9.32
N ILE A 68 8.00 -10.33 -8.17
CA ILE A 68 8.31 -9.65 -6.89
C ILE A 68 9.68 -8.95 -6.95
N LEU A 69 10.68 -9.61 -7.55
CA LEU A 69 12.05 -9.08 -7.68
C LEU A 69 12.14 -7.95 -8.72
N SER A 70 11.41 -8.05 -9.84
CA SER A 70 11.37 -6.99 -10.87
C SER A 70 10.66 -5.73 -10.37
N ASN A 71 9.62 -5.86 -9.55
CA ASN A 71 9.00 -4.70 -8.88
C ASN A 71 9.86 -4.12 -7.75
N THR A 72 10.81 -4.88 -7.20
CA THR A 72 11.76 -4.36 -6.20
C THR A 72 12.87 -3.52 -6.82
N SER A 73 13.24 -3.77 -8.08
CA SER A 73 14.39 -3.15 -8.73
C SER A 73 14.12 -1.75 -9.32
N ASN A 74 12.89 -1.26 -9.26
CA ASN A 74 12.49 0.09 -9.70
C ASN A 74 12.49 1.13 -8.55
N ILE A 75 13.39 0.99 -7.57
CA ILE A 75 13.65 1.99 -6.52
C ILE A 75 15.10 2.45 -6.64
#